data_AF-G3PVE4-F1
#
_entry.id   AF-G3PVE4-F1
#
_cell.length_a   1.000
_cell.length_b   1.000
_cell.length_c   1.000
_cell.angle_alpha   90.00
_cell.angle_beta   90.00
_cell.angle_gamma   90.00
#
_symmetry.space_group_name_H-M   'P 1'
#
loop_
_entity.id
_entity.type
_entity.pdbx_description
1 polymer ?
#
loop_
_entity_poly.entity_id
_entity_poly.type
_entity_poly.pdbx_seq_one_letter_code
_entity_poly.pdbx_strand_id
1 'polypeptide(L)'
;MTEQSWLESYLYMATSDVWTGLNDLFVTGMFTWSDEHMVTFTYWAPGEPNNHDGFSEDCVEMLHQTGRWNDVSCTELNTYICKAARAHYPAPSVKPTVYGCPQGWHAYGYSCYWLEETTRSWSEAKAFCKEQGGFLLHIGDVYEQAHFTVTLSGKSGLWWI
;
A
#
# COMPACT_ATOMS: atom_id res chain seq x y z
N MET A 1 3.87 -6.63 3.77
CA MET A 1 3.17 -5.54 3.05
C MET A 1 2.14 -6.18 2.14
N THR A 2 0.90 -5.72 2.22
CA THR A 2 -0.19 -6.10 1.30
C THR A 2 -0.20 -5.13 0.11
N GLU A 3 -0.79 -5.56 -1.02
CA GLU A 3 -0.90 -4.76 -2.24
C GLU A 3 -1.56 -3.39 -1.99
N GLN A 4 -2.60 -3.33 -1.15
CA GLN A 4 -3.32 -2.11 -0.77
C GLN A 4 -2.41 -1.04 -0.15
N SER A 5 -1.57 -1.40 0.83
CA SER A 5 -0.70 -0.42 1.49
C SER A 5 0.37 0.12 0.53
N TRP A 6 0.85 -0.70 -0.41
CA TRP A 6 1.78 -0.20 -1.43
C TRP A 6 1.12 0.86 -2.33
N LEU A 7 -0.14 0.64 -2.74
CA LEU A 7 -0.90 1.62 -3.52
C LEU A 7 -1.10 2.93 -2.74
N GLU A 8 -1.44 2.87 -1.45
CA GLU A 8 -1.57 4.07 -0.59
C GLU A 8 -0.29 4.91 -0.56
N SER A 9 0.89 4.29 -0.63
CA SER A 9 2.17 5.01 -0.73
C SER A 9 2.31 5.82 -2.03
N TYR A 10 1.78 5.28 -3.13
CA TYR A 10 1.79 5.92 -4.44
C TYR A 10 0.75 7.05 -4.50
N LEU A 11 -0.40 6.83 -3.85
CA LEU A 11 -1.48 7.81 -3.76
C LEU A 11 -1.10 9.08 -2.99
N TYR A 12 -0.06 9.06 -2.15
CA TYR A 12 0.43 10.26 -1.46
C TYR A 12 0.76 11.42 -2.42
N MET A 13 1.18 11.12 -3.66
CA MET A 13 1.42 12.14 -4.69
C MET A 13 0.29 12.29 -5.70
N ALA A 14 -0.77 11.47 -5.60
CA ALA A 14 -1.93 11.57 -6.48
C ALA A 14 -2.80 12.76 -6.08
N THR A 15 -3.33 13.47 -7.08
CA THR A 15 -4.19 14.65 -6.90
C THR A 15 -5.64 14.40 -7.33
N SER A 16 -5.94 13.18 -7.76
CA SER A 16 -7.24 12.75 -8.28
C SER A 16 -7.44 11.29 -7.94
N ASP A 17 -8.70 10.88 -7.87
CA ASP A 17 -9.07 9.50 -7.61
C ASP A 17 -8.65 8.58 -8.76
N VAL A 18 -8.56 7.30 -8.41
CA VAL A 18 -7.92 6.30 -9.26
C VAL A 18 -8.86 5.14 -9.52
N TRP A 19 -9.13 4.87 -10.79
CA TRP A 19 -9.87 3.68 -11.20
C TRP A 19 -9.19 2.40 -10.73
N THR A 20 -10.02 1.50 -10.21
CA THR A 20 -9.66 0.10 -9.97
C THR A 20 -10.26 -0.79 -11.07
N GLY A 21 -9.95 -2.08 -11.04
CA GLY A 21 -10.62 -3.05 -11.89
C GLY A 21 -11.96 -3.58 -11.36
N LEU A 22 -12.38 -3.19 -10.15
CA LEU A 22 -13.58 -3.73 -9.51
C LEU A 22 -14.84 -3.08 -10.10
N ASN A 23 -15.83 -3.90 -10.43
CA ASN A 23 -17.08 -3.47 -11.06
C ASN A 23 -18.19 -4.52 -10.84
N ASP A 24 -19.45 -4.15 -10.96
CA ASP A 24 -20.61 -5.06 -10.94
C ASP A 24 -21.48 -4.97 -12.21
N LEU A 25 -20.87 -4.52 -13.32
CA LEU A 25 -21.48 -4.34 -14.65
C LEU A 25 -22.26 -5.54 -15.19
N PHE A 26 -21.91 -6.77 -14.76
CA PHE A 26 -22.57 -8.00 -15.21
C PHE A 26 -23.80 -8.36 -14.38
N VAL A 27 -23.73 -8.17 -13.06
CA VAL A 27 -24.77 -8.54 -12.12
C VAL A 27 -24.75 -7.50 -11.01
N THR A 28 -25.73 -6.59 -11.03
CA THR A 28 -25.87 -5.52 -10.04
C THR A 28 -25.80 -6.06 -8.61
N GLY A 29 -24.96 -5.45 -7.78
CA GLY A 29 -24.68 -5.85 -6.41
C GLY A 29 -23.67 -7.00 -6.27
N MET A 30 -23.13 -7.54 -7.37
CA MET A 30 -22.13 -8.61 -7.37
C MET A 30 -20.83 -8.15 -8.03
N PHE A 31 -19.95 -7.54 -7.22
CA PHE A 31 -18.67 -7.03 -7.68
C PHE A 31 -17.70 -8.14 -8.11
N THR A 32 -16.99 -7.90 -9.21
CA THR A 32 -15.99 -8.76 -9.83
C THR A 32 -14.80 -7.94 -10.32
N TRP A 33 -13.61 -8.53 -10.34
CA TRP A 33 -12.44 -7.89 -10.92
C TRP A 33 -12.45 -8.03 -12.44
N SER A 34 -12.03 -6.98 -13.16
CA SER A 34 -11.91 -6.96 -14.62
C SER A 34 -10.89 -7.96 -15.19
N ASP A 35 -10.03 -8.52 -14.35
CA ASP A 35 -9.06 -9.56 -14.69
C ASP A 35 -9.52 -10.98 -14.29
N GLU A 36 -10.80 -11.14 -13.96
CA GLU A 36 -11.47 -12.40 -13.60
C GLU A 36 -11.00 -13.05 -12.29
N HIS A 37 -10.15 -12.37 -11.50
CA HIS A 37 -9.80 -12.86 -10.16
C HIS A 37 -11.00 -12.80 -9.21
N MET A 38 -11.02 -13.71 -8.23
CA MET A 38 -12.04 -13.71 -7.18
C MET A 38 -11.87 -12.51 -6.25
N VAL A 39 -12.98 -11.89 -5.85
CA VAL A 39 -12.98 -10.83 -4.83
C VAL A 39 -12.83 -11.46 -3.46
N THR A 40 -11.60 -11.49 -2.94
CA THR A 40 -11.28 -12.03 -1.61
C THR A 40 -10.99 -10.95 -0.56
N PHE A 41 -10.97 -9.68 -0.97
CA PHE A 41 -10.64 -8.53 -0.14
C PHE A 41 -11.43 -7.32 -0.60
N THR A 42 -11.91 -6.53 0.35
CA THR A 42 -12.63 -5.28 0.10
C THR A 42 -12.18 -4.18 1.04
N TYR A 43 -12.07 -2.94 0.55
CA TYR A 43 -11.64 -1.79 1.35
C TYR A 43 -12.51 -0.54 1.14
N TRP A 44 -13.83 -0.75 1.17
CA TRP A 44 -14.85 0.29 1.04
C TRP A 44 -14.69 1.44 2.04
N ALA A 45 -14.99 2.65 1.59
CA ALA A 45 -15.17 3.79 2.47
C ALA A 45 -16.40 3.58 3.37
N PRO A 46 -16.48 4.24 4.54
CA PRO A 46 -17.64 4.12 5.41
C PRO A 46 -18.93 4.55 4.68
N GLY A 47 -19.86 3.62 4.48
CA GLY A 47 -21.11 3.87 3.77
C GLY A 47 -21.18 3.24 2.38
N GLU A 48 -20.03 2.81 1.83
CA GLU A 48 -19.93 2.23 0.48
C GLU A 48 -19.96 0.68 0.48
N PRO A 49 -20.37 0.05 -0.64
CA PRO A 49 -20.94 0.68 -1.84
C PRO A 49 -22.39 1.12 -1.62
N ASN A 50 -22.78 2.27 -2.16
CA ASN A 50 -24.07 2.89 -1.86
C ASN A 50 -25.00 3.11 -3.06
N ASN A 51 -24.50 2.95 -4.31
CA ASN A 51 -25.22 3.21 -5.54
C ASN A 51 -25.95 4.57 -5.50
N HIS A 52 -25.15 5.62 -5.29
CA HIS A 52 -25.58 6.96 -4.95
C HIS A 52 -26.61 7.49 -5.95
N ASP A 53 -27.65 8.13 -5.43
CA ASP A 53 -28.75 8.70 -6.22
C ASP A 53 -29.50 7.70 -7.15
N GLY A 54 -29.27 6.38 -7.01
CA GLY A 54 -29.92 5.35 -7.83
C GLY A 54 -29.44 5.27 -9.27
N PHE A 55 -28.27 5.86 -9.58
CA PHE A 55 -27.64 5.88 -10.90
C PHE A 55 -26.56 4.82 -11.01
N SER A 56 -26.91 3.55 -11.23
CA SER A 56 -26.03 2.44 -11.65
C SER A 56 -24.51 2.73 -11.52
N GLU A 57 -24.03 2.82 -10.28
CA GLU A 57 -22.63 3.10 -9.98
C GLU A 57 -21.81 1.82 -10.12
N ASP A 58 -21.66 1.38 -11.36
CA ASP A 58 -21.23 0.01 -11.59
C ASP A 58 -19.69 -0.15 -11.59
N CYS A 59 -18.94 0.94 -11.37
CA CYS A 59 -17.48 0.99 -11.38
C CYS A 59 -16.91 1.50 -10.06
N VAL A 60 -15.70 1.07 -9.71
CA VAL A 60 -15.10 1.39 -8.41
C VAL A 60 -13.83 2.21 -8.56
N GLU A 61 -13.81 3.37 -7.93
CA GLU A 61 -12.65 4.21 -7.75
C GLU A 61 -12.02 4.02 -6.36
N MET A 62 -10.74 4.34 -6.26
CA MET A 62 -9.99 4.42 -5.03
C MET A 62 -9.69 5.88 -4.73
N LEU A 63 -10.14 6.33 -3.55
CA LEU A 63 -10.01 7.70 -3.09
C LEU A 63 -8.55 8.03 -2.80
N HIS A 64 -7.99 9.03 -3.47
CA HIS A 64 -6.56 9.31 -3.38
C HIS A 64 -6.12 9.76 -1.98
N GLN A 65 -7.01 10.36 -1.19
CA GLN A 65 -6.68 10.86 0.14
C GLN A 65 -6.68 9.75 1.21
N THR A 66 -7.40 8.64 0.98
CA THR A 66 -7.62 7.61 2.02
C THR A 66 -7.29 6.19 1.58
N GLY A 67 -7.13 5.93 0.28
CA GLY A 67 -7.00 4.60 -0.30
C GLY A 67 -8.29 3.77 -0.24
N ARG A 68 -9.38 4.31 0.30
CA ARG A 68 -10.68 3.62 0.41
C ARG A 68 -11.41 3.61 -0.91
N TRP A 69 -12.32 2.66 -1.06
CA TRP A 69 -13.04 2.45 -2.31
C TRP A 69 -14.42 3.08 -2.28
N ASN A 70 -14.84 3.61 -3.42
CA ASN A 70 -16.14 4.21 -3.67
C ASN A 70 -16.69 3.63 -4.98
N ASP A 71 -17.95 3.19 -5.00
CA ASP A 71 -18.64 2.94 -6.25
C ASP A 71 -19.07 4.28 -6.85
N VAL A 72 -18.95 4.40 -8.17
CA VAL A 72 -19.24 5.64 -8.89
C VAL A 72 -19.63 5.32 -10.34
N SER A 73 -20.32 6.25 -11.00
CA SER A 73 -20.61 6.15 -12.42
C SER A 73 -19.33 5.87 -13.24
N CYS A 74 -19.37 4.83 -14.07
CA CYS A 74 -18.29 4.47 -14.99
C CYS A 74 -17.92 5.57 -16.00
N THR A 75 -18.73 6.63 -16.13
CA THR A 75 -18.45 7.76 -17.04
C THR A 75 -17.56 8.83 -16.43
N GLU A 76 -17.23 8.73 -15.14
CA GLU A 76 -16.32 9.68 -14.49
C GLU A 76 -14.92 9.67 -15.10
N LEU A 77 -14.26 10.83 -15.03
CA LEU A 77 -12.92 11.02 -15.58
C LEU A 77 -11.87 10.88 -14.48
N ASN A 78 -11.44 9.64 -14.22
CA ASN A 78 -10.39 9.35 -13.25
C ASN A 78 -9.08 8.89 -13.90
N THR A 79 -8.00 9.05 -13.14
CA THR A 79 -6.71 8.41 -13.44
C THR A 79 -6.82 6.90 -13.22
N TYR A 80 -5.91 6.09 -13.76
CA TYR A 80 -6.02 4.63 -13.67
C TYR A 80 -4.65 3.96 -13.48
N ILE A 81 -4.65 2.78 -12.88
CA ILE A 81 -3.45 1.95 -12.68
C ILE A 81 -3.65 0.62 -13.41
N CYS A 82 -2.71 0.28 -14.29
CA CYS A 82 -2.68 -1.02 -14.94
C CYS A 82 -1.89 -2.02 -14.09
N LYS A 83 -2.43 -3.22 -13.91
CA LYS A 83 -1.75 -4.36 -13.28
C LYS A 83 -1.41 -5.40 -14.35
N ALA A 84 -0.17 -5.88 -14.34
CA ALA A 84 0.26 -7.01 -15.15
C ALA A 84 0.94 -8.03 -14.26
N ALA A 85 0.75 -9.32 -14.57
CA ALA A 85 1.53 -10.36 -13.93
C ALA A 85 3.02 -10.12 -14.18
N ARG A 86 3.82 -10.17 -13.12
CA ARG A 86 5.27 -10.13 -13.26
C ARG A 86 5.69 -11.39 -14.02
N ALA A 87 6.11 -11.25 -15.28
CA ALA A 87 6.64 -12.37 -16.06
C ALA A 87 7.71 -13.07 -15.23
N HIS A 88 7.60 -14.40 -15.08
CA HIS A 88 8.33 -15.23 -14.13
C HIS A 88 9.78 -14.77 -13.87
N TYR A 89 9.95 -13.86 -12.90
CA TYR A 89 11.12 -13.93 -12.06
C TYR A 89 11.03 -15.32 -11.42
N PRO A 90 12.09 -16.15 -11.41
CA PRO A 90 12.08 -17.33 -10.57
C PRO A 90 11.73 -16.81 -9.18
N ALA A 91 10.56 -17.19 -8.69
CA ALA A 91 10.19 -16.90 -7.33
C ALA A 91 11.39 -17.33 -6.50
N PRO A 92 11.99 -16.47 -5.66
CA PRO A 92 12.87 -16.97 -4.63
C PRO A 92 12.08 -18.09 -3.97
N SER A 93 12.59 -19.32 -4.07
CA SER A 93 11.90 -20.56 -3.68
C SER A 93 11.75 -20.69 -2.17
N VAL A 94 11.77 -19.56 -1.47
CA VAL A 94 11.67 -19.42 -0.05
C VAL A 94 10.55 -18.41 0.20
N LYS A 95 9.37 -18.94 0.53
CA LYS A 95 8.34 -18.14 1.20
C LYS A 95 9.02 -17.47 2.40
N PRO A 96 8.99 -16.14 2.56
CA PRO A 96 9.54 -15.50 3.75
C PRO A 96 8.78 -16.02 4.97
N THR A 97 9.44 -16.87 5.75
CA THR A 97 8.91 -17.35 7.01
C THR A 97 8.87 -16.15 7.94
N VAL A 98 7.67 -15.81 8.41
CA VAL A 98 7.45 -14.96 9.58
C VAL A 98 8.12 -15.67 10.77
N TYR A 99 9.42 -15.45 10.99
CA TYR A 99 10.25 -15.61 12.20
C TYR A 99 11.71 -15.36 11.77
N GLY A 100 12.35 -14.29 12.23
CA GLY A 100 13.73 -14.01 11.84
C GLY A 100 14.36 -12.70 12.35
N CYS A 101 13.55 -11.75 12.82
CA CYS A 101 14.09 -10.51 13.39
C CYS A 101 14.25 -10.59 14.91
N PRO A 102 15.28 -9.95 15.49
CA PRO A 102 15.41 -9.82 16.94
C PRO A 102 14.19 -9.13 17.55
N GLN A 103 13.97 -9.31 18.86
CA GLN A 103 12.86 -8.66 19.56
C GLN A 103 12.91 -7.13 19.38
N GLY A 104 11.78 -6.52 19.01
CA GLY A 104 11.66 -5.09 18.75
C GLY A 104 11.96 -4.65 17.30
N TRP A 105 12.44 -5.57 16.45
CA TRP A 105 12.67 -5.29 15.03
C TRP A 105 11.49 -5.72 14.17
N HIS A 106 11.12 -4.90 13.19
CA HIS A 106 10.06 -5.13 12.24
C HIS A 106 10.59 -5.81 10.97
N ALA A 107 9.99 -6.92 10.55
CA ALA A 107 10.39 -7.63 9.34
C ALA A 107 9.71 -7.02 8.09
N TYR A 108 10.50 -6.68 7.08
CA TYR A 108 10.00 -6.36 5.74
C TYR A 108 10.96 -6.85 4.66
N GLY A 109 10.44 -7.53 3.63
CA GLY A 109 11.26 -8.22 2.63
C GLY A 109 12.19 -9.25 3.28
N TYR A 110 13.50 -9.09 3.06
CA TYR A 110 14.56 -9.92 3.64
C TYR A 110 15.34 -9.20 4.76
N SER A 111 14.81 -8.08 5.26
CA SER A 111 15.49 -7.20 6.20
C SER A 111 14.69 -7.02 7.49
N CYS A 112 15.39 -6.62 8.54
CA CYS A 112 14.83 -6.24 9.84
C CYS A 112 15.05 -4.76 10.05
N TYR A 113 14.03 -4.05 10.52
CA TYR A 113 14.05 -2.60 10.69
C TYR A 113 13.71 -2.19 12.12
N TRP A 114 14.47 -1.24 12.67
CA TRP A 114 14.21 -0.63 13.97
C TRP A 114 13.72 0.80 13.75
N LEU A 115 12.54 1.13 14.28
CA LEU A 115 12.02 2.49 14.24
C LEU A 115 12.25 3.15 15.60
N GLU A 116 13.15 4.13 15.65
CA GLU A 116 13.45 4.92 16.85
C GLU A 116 12.82 6.31 16.74
N GLU A 117 11.92 6.65 17.66
CA GLU A 117 11.23 7.94 17.68
C GLU A 117 12.00 9.03 18.44
N THR A 118 12.99 8.64 19.26
CA THR A 118 13.84 9.59 19.98
C THR A 118 14.70 10.38 19.00
N THR A 119 14.50 11.69 18.95
CA THR A 119 15.27 12.58 18.06
C THR A 119 16.73 12.67 18.49
N ARG A 120 17.63 12.53 17.52
CA ARG A 120 19.09 12.59 17.69
C ARG A 120 19.73 13.31 16.50
N SER A 121 20.97 13.78 16.64
CA SER A 121 21.75 14.22 15.49
C SER A 121 22.02 13.03 14.55
N TRP A 122 22.30 13.28 13.28
CA TRP A 122 22.57 12.23 12.31
C TRP A 122 23.73 11.30 12.75
N SER A 123 24.80 11.86 13.33
CA SER A 123 25.94 11.07 13.83
C SER A 123 25.56 10.17 15.00
N GLU A 124 24.71 10.65 15.91
CA GLU A 124 24.21 9.87 17.05
C GLU A 124 23.21 8.79 16.59
N ALA A 125 22.34 9.10 15.61
CA ALA A 125 21.43 8.13 15.02
C ALA A 125 22.19 6.99 14.34
N LYS A 126 23.21 7.31 13.55
CA LYS A 126 24.10 6.32 12.92
C LYS A 126 24.84 5.47 13.96
N ALA A 127 25.35 6.10 15.03
CA ALA A 127 26.03 5.38 16.11
C ALA A 127 25.07 4.42 16.83
N PHE A 128 23.86 4.87 17.15
CA PHE A 128 22.84 4.05 17.77
C PHE A 128 22.44 2.84 16.91
N CYS A 129 22.17 3.03 15.61
CA CYS A 129 21.86 1.91 14.73
C CYS A 129 22.98 0.86 14.72
N LYS A 130 24.24 1.31 14.79
CA LYS A 130 25.40 0.42 14.90
C LYS A 130 25.46 -0.32 16.25
N GLU A 131 25.13 0.34 17.36
CA GLU A 131 25.03 -0.29 18.68
C GLU A 131 23.93 -1.35 18.74
N GLN A 132 22.83 -1.17 18.01
CA GLN A 132 21.75 -2.16 17.89
C GLN A 132 22.11 -3.32 16.92
N GLY A 133 23.31 -3.35 16.35
CA GLY A 133 23.76 -4.39 15.43
C GLY A 133 23.29 -4.19 13.98
N GLY A 134 22.85 -2.99 13.63
CA GLY A 134 22.43 -2.62 12.28
C GLY A 134 23.17 -1.40 11.72
N PHE A 135 22.52 -0.72 10.78
CA PHE A 135 23.01 0.49 10.13
C PHE A 135 21.85 1.48 9.99
N LEU A 136 22.17 2.77 9.83
CA LEU A 136 21.15 3.75 9.44
C LEU A 136 20.56 3.33 8.08
N LEU A 137 19.25 3.55 7.90
CA LEU A 137 18.48 3.03 6.77
C LEU A 137 19.11 3.42 5.43
N HIS A 138 19.15 2.49 4.47
CA HIS A 138 19.28 2.86 3.06
C HIS A 138 18.06 2.32 2.33
N ILE A 139 17.71 2.96 1.21
CA ILE A 139 16.56 2.56 0.40
C ILE A 139 17.09 1.96 -0.90
N GLY A 140 16.93 0.65 -1.06
CA GLY A 140 17.45 -0.13 -2.19
C GLY A 140 16.49 -0.21 -3.38
N ASP A 141 15.19 -0.07 -3.16
CA ASP A 141 14.19 -0.07 -4.23
C ASP A 141 12.90 0.70 -3.88
N VAL A 142 12.01 0.80 -4.88
CA VAL A 142 10.72 1.50 -4.75
C VAL A 142 9.74 0.82 -3.78
N TYR A 143 9.86 -0.49 -3.58
CA TYR A 143 9.03 -1.23 -2.63
C TYR A 143 9.49 -0.94 -1.20
N GLU A 144 10.80 -0.82 -0.96
CA GLU A 144 11.36 -0.37 0.32
C GLU A 144 10.98 1.09 0.61
N GLN A 145 11.07 1.98 -0.38
CA GLN A 145 10.59 3.37 -0.25
C GLN A 145 9.11 3.40 0.17
N ALA A 146 8.25 2.69 -0.56
CA ALA A 146 6.82 2.62 -0.29
C ALA A 146 6.51 2.11 1.13
N HIS A 147 7.28 1.12 1.61
CA HIS A 147 7.14 0.61 2.97
C HIS A 147 7.29 1.70 4.02
N PHE A 148 8.35 2.50 3.91
CA PHE A 148 8.61 3.56 4.88
C PHE A 148 7.69 4.77 4.69
N THR A 149 7.29 5.10 3.46
CA THR A 149 6.27 6.14 3.22
C THR A 149 4.98 5.84 4.00
N VAL A 150 4.50 4.59 3.96
CA VAL A 150 3.27 4.19 4.68
C VAL A 150 3.52 4.05 6.18
N THR A 151 4.62 3.42 6.57
CA THR A 151 4.93 3.18 7.99
C THR A 151 5.09 4.50 8.77
N LEU A 152 5.54 5.55 8.09
CA LEU A 152 5.74 6.88 8.66
C LEU A 152 4.54 7.83 8.47
N SER A 153 3.51 7.47 7.69
CA SER A 153 2.39 8.37 7.33
C SER A 153 1.56 8.86 8.53
N GLY A 154 1.61 8.14 9.65
CA GLY A 154 0.97 8.50 10.93
C GLY A 154 1.93 9.01 12.00
N LYS A 155 3.23 9.18 11.69
CA LYS A 155 4.24 9.63 12.66
C LYS A 155 4.55 11.11 12.46
N SER A 156 4.81 11.83 13.55
CA SER A 156 5.22 13.23 13.52
C SER A 156 6.74 13.37 13.50
N GLY A 157 7.25 14.41 12.83
CA GLY A 157 8.68 14.74 12.79
C GLY A 157 9.43 14.27 11.55
N LEU A 158 10.69 14.70 11.43
CA LEU A 158 11.61 14.32 10.37
C LEU A 158 12.44 13.10 10.81
N TRP A 159 12.59 12.13 9.91
CA TRP A 159 13.31 10.88 10.16
C TRP A 159 14.63 10.88 9.40
N TRP A 160 15.71 10.45 10.06
CA TRP A 160 16.98 10.24 9.39
C TRP A 160 16.93 8.96 8.57
N ILE A 161 17.30 9.09 7.29
CA ILE A 161 17.65 7.99 6.41
C ILE A 161 19.15 8.08 6.13
#